data_AF-A0A7J3FCZ9-F1
#
_entry.id   AF-A0A7J3FCZ9-F1
#
_cell.length_a   1.000
_cell.length_b   1.000
_cell.length_c   1.000
_cell.angle_alpha   90.00
_cell.angle_beta   90.00
_cell.angle_gamma   90.00
#
_symmetry.space_group_name_H-M   'P 1'
#
loop_
_entity.id
_entity.type
_entity.pdbx_description
1 polymer ?
#
loop_
_entity_poly.entity_id
_entity_poly.type
_entity_poly.pdbx_seq_one_letter_code
_entity_poly.pdbx_strand_id
1 'polypeptide(L)'
;QEFGILLSTKSGQWRPEVAKRVGEKLRGSGRKVCLIIQDEIRVEELEDYGFEAYVCTACPRLALDDARRVRFPILTPSEVDAMLGAGLKPDSLINLEG
;
A
#
# COMPACT_ATOMS: atom_id res chain seq x y z
N GLN A 1 -4.92 8.05 -13.07
CA GLN A 1 -4.28 7.63 -11.82
C GLN A 1 -5.19 6.68 -11.06
N GLU A 2 -5.05 5.40 -11.35
CA GLU A 2 -5.70 4.29 -10.67
C GLU A 2 -4.69 3.49 -9.83
N PHE A 3 -5.02 3.24 -8.57
CA PHE A 3 -4.15 2.60 -7.58
C PHE A 3 -4.74 1.29 -7.08
N GLY A 4 -3.91 0.25 -6.95
CA GLY A 4 -4.24 -0.98 -6.24
C GLY A 4 -3.70 -0.96 -4.81
N ILE A 5 -4.57 -1.10 -3.81
CA ILE A 5 -4.14 -1.25 -2.40
C ILE A 5 -4.09 -2.74 -2.08
N LEU A 6 -2.91 -3.21 -1.67
CA LEU A 6 -2.65 -4.61 -1.34
C LEU A 6 -2.87 -4.84 0.16
N LEU A 7 -3.76 -5.77 0.48
CA LEU A 7 -4.06 -6.22 1.84
C LEU A 7 -3.87 -7.74 1.94
N SER A 8 -2.94 -8.18 2.79
CA SER A 8 -2.73 -9.61 3.05
C SER A 8 -3.72 -10.13 4.09
N THR A 9 -4.30 -11.33 3.89
CA THR A 9 -5.13 -12.03 4.89
C THR A 9 -4.34 -12.73 6.00
N LYS A 10 -3.00 -12.83 5.87
CA LYS A 10 -2.15 -13.44 6.90
C LYS A 10 -2.24 -12.61 8.18
N SER A 11 -2.53 -13.25 9.31
CA SER A 11 -2.80 -12.58 10.59
C SER A 11 -1.71 -11.58 11.01
N GLY A 12 -0.43 -11.91 10.80
CA GLY A 12 0.71 -11.01 11.09
C GLY A 12 0.89 -9.83 10.11
N GLN A 13 0.13 -9.78 9.03
CA GLN A 13 0.18 -8.75 7.98
C GLN A 13 -1.17 -8.04 7.77
N TRP A 14 -2.22 -8.49 8.47
CA TRP A 14 -3.58 -7.97 8.37
C TRP A 14 -3.67 -6.54 8.93
N ARG A 15 -3.80 -5.55 8.04
CA ARG A 15 -3.84 -4.12 8.38
C ARG A 15 -4.96 -3.37 7.64
N PRO A 16 -6.23 -3.79 7.80
CA PRO A 16 -7.37 -3.22 7.05
C PRO A 16 -7.59 -1.72 7.33
N GLU A 17 -7.36 -1.26 8.56
CA GLU A 17 -7.48 0.16 8.91
C GLU A 17 -6.48 1.05 8.17
N VAL A 18 -5.27 0.52 7.91
CA VAL A 18 -4.24 1.23 7.15
C VAL A 18 -4.62 1.26 5.67
N ALA A 19 -5.11 0.15 5.12
CA ALA A 19 -5.63 0.10 3.76
C ALA A 19 -6.79 1.07 3.54
N LYS A 20 -7.74 1.12 4.48
CA LYS A 20 -8.86 2.07 4.44
C LYS A 20 -8.36 3.52 4.46
N ARG A 21 -7.52 3.89 5.42
CA ARG A 21 -6.97 5.24 5.57
C ARG A 21 -6.20 5.70 4.33
N VAL A 22 -5.38 4.82 3.74
CA VAL A 22 -4.66 5.15 2.50
C VAL A 22 -5.63 5.30 1.33
N GLY A 23 -6.62 4.43 1.23
CA GLY A 23 -7.67 4.52 0.21
C GLY A 23 -8.43 5.85 0.28
N GLU A 24 -8.78 6.31 1.47
CA GLU A 24 -9.44 7.61 1.69
C GLU A 24 -8.54 8.78 1.26
N LYS A 25 -7.25 8.76 1.61
CA LYS A 25 -6.29 9.80 1.20
C LYS A 25 -6.15 9.88 -0.33
N LEU A 26 -5.98 8.74 -0.99
CA LEU A 26 -5.85 8.66 -2.44
C LEU A 26 -7.15 9.13 -3.13
N ARG A 27 -8.31 8.65 -2.69
CA ARG A 27 -9.62 9.11 -3.21
C ARG A 27 -9.83 10.60 -3.00
N GLY A 28 -9.49 11.12 -1.82
CA GLY A 28 -9.57 12.56 -1.51
C GLY A 28 -8.66 13.44 -2.39
N SER A 29 -7.60 12.86 -2.96
CA SER A 29 -6.72 13.52 -3.94
C SER A 29 -7.18 13.39 -5.40
N GLY A 30 -8.37 12.84 -5.65
CA GLY A 30 -8.93 12.65 -6.99
C GLY A 30 -8.45 11.39 -7.72
N ARG A 31 -7.84 10.42 -7.01
CA ARG A 31 -7.38 9.15 -7.58
C ARG A 31 -8.42 8.05 -7.42
N LYS A 32 -8.48 7.12 -8.38
CA LYS A 32 -9.29 5.91 -8.24
C LYS A 32 -8.50 4.86 -7.48
N VAL A 33 -9.20 4.08 -6.65
CA VAL A 33 -8.60 3.08 -5.77
C VAL A 33 -9.39 1.79 -5.83
N CYS A 34 -8.68 0.67 -5.99
CA CYS A 34 -9.20 -0.67 -5.81
C CYS A 34 -8.49 -1.35 -4.62
N LEU A 35 -9.24 -2.12 -3.82
CA LEU A 35 -8.67 -2.94 -2.75
C LEU A 35 -8.49 -4.36 -3.28
N ILE A 36 -7.27 -4.89 -3.16
CA ILE A 36 -6.88 -6.22 -3.58
C ILE A 36 -6.53 -7.01 -2.31
N ILE A 37 -7.31 -8.05 -2.05
CA ILE A 37 -7.15 -8.89 -0.86
C ILE A 37 -6.62 -10.25 -1.32
N GLN A 38 -5.46 -10.64 -0.81
CA GLN A 38 -4.83 -11.93 -1.12
C GLN A 38 -4.17 -12.51 0.13
N ASP A 39 -3.96 -13.82 0.19
CA ASP A 39 -3.17 -14.40 1.28
C ASP A 39 -1.68 -14.11 1.10
N GLU A 40 -1.17 -14.41 -0.09
CA GLU A 40 0.20 -14.16 -0.49
C GLU A 40 0.21 -13.21 -1.68
N ILE A 41 0.89 -12.08 -1.52
CA ILE A 41 1.03 -11.07 -2.56
C ILE A 41 2.19 -11.48 -3.46
N ARG A 42 1.90 -11.84 -4.70
CA ARG A 42 2.91 -12.13 -5.73
C ARG A 42 2.99 -10.98 -6.72
N VAL A 43 4.20 -10.50 -6.96
CA VAL A 43 4.45 -9.31 -7.78
C VAL A 43 4.07 -9.55 -9.24
N GLU A 44 4.20 -10.79 -9.72
CA GLU A 44 3.83 -11.20 -11.08
C GLU A 44 2.32 -11.09 -11.33
N GLU A 45 1.50 -11.44 -10.33
CA GLU A 45 0.03 -11.32 -10.41
C GLU A 45 -0.42 -9.86 -10.44
N LEU A 46 0.42 -8.93 -9.97
CA LEU A 46 0.10 -7.51 -9.97
C LEU A 46 0.08 -6.90 -11.38
N GLU A 47 0.81 -7.46 -12.35
CA GLU A 47 0.75 -6.97 -13.73
C GLU A 47 -0.65 -7.14 -14.35
N ASP A 48 -1.35 -8.23 -14.01
CA ASP A 48 -2.65 -8.57 -14.59
C ASP A 48 -3.77 -7.60 -14.17
N TYR A 49 -3.62 -6.93 -13.02
CA TYR A 49 -4.61 -5.94 -12.57
C TYR A 49 -4.51 -4.60 -13.29
N GLY A 50 -3.37 -4.28 -13.93
CA GLY A 50 -3.23 -3.11 -14.79
C GLY A 50 -3.28 -1.73 -14.11
N PHE A 51 -3.05 -1.63 -12.80
CA PHE A 51 -3.01 -0.34 -12.10
C PHE A 51 -1.72 0.44 -12.39
N GLU A 52 -1.80 1.77 -12.31
CA GLU A 52 -0.64 2.66 -12.52
C GLU A 52 0.37 2.60 -11.36
N ALA A 53 -0.09 2.22 -10.17
CA ALA A 53 0.72 2.08 -8.97
C ALA A 53 0.04 1.17 -7.95
N TYR A 54 0.83 0.55 -7.09
CA TYR A 54 0.35 -0.27 -5.98
C TYR A 54 0.77 0.31 -4.65
N VAL A 55 -0.03 0.08 -3.62
CA VAL A 55 0.33 0.39 -2.24
C VAL A 55 0.36 -0.89 -1.42
N CYS A 56 1.53 -1.26 -0.91
CA CYS A 56 1.68 -2.39 -0.01
C CYS A 56 1.35 -1.95 1.42
N THR A 57 0.22 -2.40 1.96
CA THR A 57 -0.17 -2.11 3.36
C THR A 57 0.22 -3.20 4.33
N ALA A 58 0.67 -4.34 3.80
CA ALA A 58 1.28 -5.46 4.53
C ALA A 58 2.75 -5.16 4.93
N CYS A 59 3.49 -6.20 5.34
CA CYS A 59 4.92 -6.06 5.62
C CYS A 59 5.68 -5.75 4.31
N PRO A 60 6.40 -4.61 4.21
CA PRO A 60 6.98 -4.16 2.95
C PRO A 60 8.13 -5.05 2.46
N ARG A 61 8.73 -5.87 3.34
CA ARG A 61 9.84 -6.76 2.98
C ARG A 61 9.47 -7.75 1.88
N LEU A 62 8.23 -8.26 1.89
CA LEU A 62 7.75 -9.21 0.88
C LEU A 62 7.52 -8.55 -0.49
N ALA A 63 7.17 -7.25 -0.52
CA ALA A 63 6.85 -6.54 -1.75
C ALA A 63 8.06 -5.80 -2.37
N LEU A 64 9.11 -5.52 -1.59
CA LEU A 64 10.23 -4.70 -2.02
C LEU A 64 11.39 -5.48 -2.65
N ASP A 65 11.63 -6.72 -2.24
CA ASP A 65 12.77 -7.51 -2.78
C ASP A 65 12.62 -7.78 -4.29
N ASP A 66 11.38 -7.87 -4.80
CA ASP A 66 11.07 -8.06 -6.23
C ASP A 66 10.58 -6.78 -6.94
N ALA A 67 10.42 -5.66 -6.23
CA ALA A 67 9.92 -4.40 -6.82
C ALA A 67 10.80 -3.85 -7.97
N ARG A 68 12.07 -4.26 -8.03
CA ARG A 68 12.98 -3.91 -9.14
C ARG A 68 12.65 -4.60 -10.47
N ARG A 69 11.79 -5.62 -10.47
CA ARG A 69 11.45 -6.40 -11.67
C ARG A 69 10.20 -5.91 -12.39
N VAL A 70 9.40 -5.05 -11.75
CA VAL A 70 8.12 -4.60 -12.30
C VAL A 70 8.19 -3.24 -12.96
N ARG A 71 7.23 -3.01 -13.86
CA ARG A 71 7.06 -1.76 -14.63
C ARG A 71 6.23 -0.71 -13.92
N PHE A 72 5.71 -1.01 -12.73
CA PHE A 72 4.90 -0.09 -11.92
C PHE A 72 5.56 0.15 -10.56
N PRO A 73 5.34 1.33 -9.95
CA PRO A 73 5.79 1.59 -8.59
C PRO A 73 4.95 0.83 -7.56
N ILE A 74 5.62 0.30 -6.54
CA ILE A 74 4.99 -0.22 -5.33
C ILE A 74 5.38 0.72 -4.19
N LEU A 75 4.40 1.39 -3.61
CA LEU A 75 4.57 2.38 -2.56
C LEU A 75 4.24 1.79 -1.19
N THR A 76 4.91 2.28 -0.18
CA THR A 76 4.50 2.17 1.22
C THR A 76 3.46 3.24 1.56
N PRO A 77 2.69 3.09 2.65
CA PRO A 77 1.78 4.12 3.12
C PRO A 77 2.47 5.48 3.38
N SER A 78 3.71 5.46 3.87
CA SER A 78 4.49 6.67 4.13
C SER A 78 4.95 7.37 2.84
N GLU A 79 5.25 6.61 1.78
CA GLU A 79 5.55 7.20 0.46
C GLU A 79 4.30 7.79 -0.19
N VAL A 80 3.12 7.21 0.04
CA VAL A 80 1.85 7.84 -0.37
C VAL A 80 1.65 9.18 0.34
N ASP A 81 1.95 9.25 1.63
CA ASP A 81 1.87 10.52 2.38
C ASP A 81 2.83 11.58 1.82
N ALA A 82 4.08 11.20 1.58
CA ALA A 82 5.07 12.07 0.96
C ALA A 82 4.64 12.53 -0.45
N MET A 83 4.14 11.61 -1.29
CA MET A 83 3.63 11.91 -2.65
C MET A 83 2.47 12.90 -2.62
N LEU A 84 1.62 12.84 -1.59
CA LEU A 84 0.46 13.73 -1.44
C LEU A 84 0.81 15.11 -0.89
N GLY A 85 2.08 15.36 -0.55
CA GLY A 85 2.46 16.57 0.18
C GLY A 85 1.90 16.61 1.61
N ALA A 86 1.35 15.50 2.10
CA ALA A 86 1.03 15.31 3.50
C ALA A 86 2.37 15.01 4.19
N GLY A 87 3.05 16.06 4.66
CA GLY A 87 4.31 15.90 5.39
C GLY A 87 4.21 14.78 6.44
N LEU A 88 5.30 14.02 6.61
CA LEU A 88 5.41 12.91 7.58
C LEU A 88 4.72 13.27 8.89
N LYS A 89 3.48 12.80 9.10
CA LYS A 89 2.86 12.88 10.41
C LYS A 89 3.45 11.73 11.22
N PRO A 90 3.99 11.99 12.43
CA PRO A 90 4.63 11.01 13.30
C PRO A 90 3.61 10.03 13.94
N ASP A 91 2.63 9.55 13.18
CA ASP A 91 1.65 8.54 13.61
C ASP A 91 2.32 7.16 13.84
N SER A 92 3.62 7.03 13.52
CA SER A 92 4.46 5.86 13.77
C SER A 92 5.18 5.88 15.14
N LEU A 93 4.97 6.89 16.00
CA LEU A 93 5.65 6.98 17.31
C LEU A 93 4.77 6.67 18.53
N ILE A 94 3.55 6.18 18.37
CA ILE A 94 2.72 5.77 19.51
C ILE A 94 2.29 4.32 19.32
N ASN A 95 3.11 3.41 19.86
CA ASN A 95 2.75 2.13 20.50
C ASN A 95 4.03 1.34 20.85
N LEU A 96 4.98 2.01 21.51
CA LEU A 96 6.02 1.37 22.32
C LEU A 96 5.94 2.02 23.70
N GLU A 97 4.84 1.75 24.39
CA GLU A 97 4.69 1.75 25.85
C GLU A 97 3.21 1.49 26.14
N GLY A 98 2.93 0.28 26.62
CA GLY A 98 1.62 -0.28 26.90
C GLY A 98 1.73 -1.78 27.11
#